data_AF-A0A4X2L114-F1
#
_entry.id   AF-A0A4X2L114-F1
#
_cell.length_a   1.000
_cell.length_b   1.000
_cell.length_c   1.000
_cell.angle_alpha   90.00
_cell.angle_beta   90.00
_cell.angle_gamma   90.00
#
_symmetry.space_group_name_H-M   'P 1'
#
loop_
_entity.id
_entity.type
_entity.pdbx_description
1 polymer ?
#
loop_
_entity_poly.entity_id
_entity_poly.type
_entity_poly.pdbx_seq_one_letter_code
_entity_poly.pdbx_strand_id
1 'polypeptide(L)'
;MANQNVSQPSLCDPFWTQHLTGLYVAVFMGGVTGIFCILFILVKMNSRSVTTTGVINLVVVHSVFLLTVPFRLVYLVRHKWYFGLPFCKVVSAMLHIHMYLTFLFYVGILVVRYLIFFKRRDKVEFYRKLHAVAASTATWVLVIVTIVPPLLTQYGSRGEYNDTRCFEFQEELKEKYVKVLNYAAAVVVIAITLALLAFQVFIVVSTGKKLARARLAHQEFWAQLKNLVFIGVIFTCFLPYQFFRLYYLQEHTPKGPCHPNVYYNEMFLSVTAVSCFDLLLFGLGGSRWLKQSVSDLPSCLSCCPCRAKI
;
A
#
# COMPACT_ATOMS: atom_id res chain seq x y z
N MET A 1 -4.47 40.08 -39.73
CA MET A 1 -3.90 38.73 -39.72
C MET A 1 -3.52 38.40 -38.28
N ALA A 2 -4.33 37.57 -37.61
CA ALA A 2 -4.10 37.18 -36.22
C ALA A 2 -3.07 36.04 -36.18
N ASN A 3 -1.89 36.31 -35.63
CA ASN A 3 -0.88 35.28 -35.39
C ASN A 3 -1.29 34.47 -34.15
N GLN A 4 -1.58 33.19 -34.39
CA GLN A 4 -1.76 32.19 -33.36
C GLN A 4 -0.42 31.92 -32.66
N ASN A 5 -0.22 32.51 -31.49
CA ASN A 5 0.79 32.00 -30.56
C ASN A 5 0.20 30.77 -29.88
N VAL A 6 0.46 29.61 -30.49
CA VAL A 6 0.24 28.28 -29.91
C VAL A 6 0.95 28.25 -28.56
N SER A 7 0.15 28.27 -27.50
CA SER A 7 0.60 28.13 -26.12
C SER A 7 1.33 26.81 -25.96
N GLN A 8 2.64 26.89 -25.69
CA GLN A 8 3.44 25.75 -25.23
C GLN A 8 2.71 25.04 -24.08
N PRO A 9 2.67 23.69 -24.05
CA PRO A 9 2.14 22.99 -22.90
C PRO A 9 3.03 23.35 -21.71
N SER A 10 2.44 23.96 -20.69
CA SER A 10 3.09 24.24 -19.40
C SER A 10 3.62 22.93 -18.81
N LEU A 11 4.89 22.64 -19.09
CA LEU A 11 5.63 21.53 -18.51
C LEU A 11 5.99 21.96 -17.09
N CYS A 12 5.31 21.41 -16.09
CA CYS A 12 5.79 21.55 -14.71
C CYS A 12 7.20 20.94 -14.63
N ASP A 13 8.06 21.50 -13.76
CA ASP A 13 9.52 21.28 -13.71
C ASP A 13 9.99 19.88 -14.18
N PRO A 14 10.89 19.77 -15.18
CA PRO A 14 11.40 18.49 -15.68
C PRO A 14 11.89 17.54 -14.58
N PHE A 15 12.45 18.10 -13.50
CA PHE A 15 12.93 17.37 -12.33
C PHE A 15 11.83 16.51 -11.68
N TRP A 16 10.64 17.08 -11.47
CA TRP A 16 9.49 16.40 -10.88
C TRP A 16 9.06 15.17 -11.70
N THR A 17 9.05 15.32 -13.02
CA THR A 17 8.65 14.26 -13.93
C THR A 17 9.68 13.12 -13.95
N GLN A 18 10.98 13.46 -13.89
CA GLN A 18 12.05 12.47 -13.81
C GLN A 18 11.96 11.61 -12.54
N HIS A 19 11.69 12.22 -11.38
CA HIS A 19 11.53 11.48 -10.11
C HIS A 19 10.36 10.51 -10.14
N LEU A 20 9.19 10.98 -10.58
CA LEU A 20 8.00 10.13 -10.71
C LEU A 20 8.27 8.97 -11.67
N THR A 21 8.91 9.25 -12.81
CA THR A 21 9.27 8.22 -13.79
C THR A 21 10.17 7.15 -13.18
N GLY A 22 11.25 7.55 -12.49
CA GLY A 22 12.15 6.61 -11.83
C GLY A 22 11.44 5.74 -10.78
N LEU A 23 10.56 6.35 -9.98
CA LEU A 23 9.76 5.64 -8.98
C LEU A 23 8.83 4.60 -9.63
N TYR A 24 8.08 4.97 -10.67
CA TYR A 24 7.17 4.03 -11.35
C TYR A 24 7.91 2.90 -12.06
N VAL A 25 9.09 3.15 -12.63
CA VAL A 25 9.96 2.10 -13.19
C VAL A 25 10.39 1.13 -12.09
N ALA A 26 10.85 1.64 -10.96
CA ALA A 26 11.26 0.80 -9.83
C ALA A 26 10.08 -0.04 -9.30
N VAL A 27 8.91 0.58 -9.11
CA VAL A 27 7.68 -0.11 -8.69
C VAL A 27 7.27 -1.18 -9.70
N PHE A 28 7.36 -0.91 -11.00
CA PHE A 28 7.01 -1.89 -12.03
C PHE A 28 7.95 -3.10 -11.98
N MET A 29 9.26 -2.87 -12.04
CA MET A 29 10.26 -3.93 -12.03
C MET A 29 10.22 -4.74 -10.72
N GLY A 30 10.19 -4.05 -9.58
CA GLY A 30 10.15 -4.67 -8.26
C GLY A 30 8.84 -5.43 -8.01
N GLY A 31 7.70 -4.81 -8.31
CA GLY A 31 6.38 -5.41 -8.13
C GLY A 31 6.18 -6.66 -9.00
N VAL A 32 6.55 -6.60 -10.27
CA VAL A 32 6.48 -7.75 -11.19
C VAL A 32 7.38 -8.90 -10.68
N THR A 33 8.62 -8.58 -10.29
CA THR A 33 9.53 -9.59 -9.73
C THR A 33 8.96 -10.20 -8.44
N GLY A 34 8.33 -9.40 -7.59
CA GLY A 34 7.67 -9.84 -6.35
C GLY A 34 6.52 -10.81 -6.59
N ILE A 35 5.67 -10.48 -7.56
CA ILE A 35 4.55 -11.34 -7.96
C ILE A 35 5.06 -12.70 -8.46
N PHE A 36 6.06 -12.72 -9.35
CA PHE A 36 6.62 -13.99 -9.82
C PHE A 36 7.27 -14.79 -8.70
N CYS A 37 8.04 -14.13 -7.84
CA CYS A 37 8.70 -14.76 -6.68
C CYS A 37 7.68 -15.44 -5.76
N ILE A 38 6.62 -14.72 -5.37
CA ILE A 38 5.62 -15.26 -4.44
C ILE A 38 4.76 -16.33 -5.09
N LEU A 39 4.39 -16.20 -6.37
CA LEU A 39 3.65 -17.23 -7.10
C LEU A 39 4.44 -18.54 -7.17
N PHE A 40 5.75 -18.47 -7.45
CA PHE A 40 6.62 -19.64 -7.44
C PHE A 40 6.66 -20.35 -6.08
N ILE A 41 6.73 -19.57 -4.98
CA ILE A 41 6.67 -20.11 -3.62
C ILE A 41 5.30 -20.74 -3.34
N LEU A 42 4.21 -20.07 -3.72
CA LEU A 42 2.84 -20.54 -3.50
C LEU A 42 2.56 -21.86 -4.23
N VAL A 43 3.08 -22.05 -5.45
CA VAL A 43 2.95 -23.31 -6.20
C VAL A 43 3.66 -24.46 -5.48
N LYS A 44 4.80 -24.19 -4.85
CA LYS A 44 5.56 -25.20 -4.08
C LYS A 44 4.97 -25.50 -2.69
N MET A 45 4.06 -24.66 -2.19
CA MET A 45 3.45 -24.84 -0.88
C MET A 45 2.19 -25.71 -0.96
N ASN A 46 2.25 -26.92 -0.40
CA ASN A 46 1.13 -27.87 -0.40
C ASN A 46 -0.02 -27.53 0.59
N SER A 47 0.04 -26.40 1.29
CA SER A 47 -0.92 -26.02 2.33
C SER A 47 -1.42 -24.59 2.15
N ARG A 48 -2.75 -24.44 2.04
CA ARG A 48 -3.44 -23.15 1.94
C ARG A 48 -3.87 -22.71 3.34
N SER A 49 -3.14 -21.77 3.93
CA SER A 49 -3.52 -21.11 5.19
C SER A 49 -4.36 -19.85 4.93
N VAL A 50 -4.98 -19.30 5.98
CA VAL A 50 -5.72 -18.02 5.88
C VAL A 50 -4.80 -16.86 5.49
N THR A 51 -3.59 -16.83 6.06
CA THR A 51 -2.55 -15.90 5.66
C THR A 51 -2.21 -16.03 4.17
N THR A 52 -2.16 -17.26 3.65
CA THR A 52 -1.93 -17.53 2.23
C THR A 52 -3.05 -16.95 1.36
N THR A 53 -4.30 -16.97 1.84
CA THR A 53 -5.47 -16.40 1.14
C THR A 53 -5.38 -14.87 1.07
N GLY A 54 -4.99 -14.21 2.16
CA GLY A 54 -4.74 -12.76 2.14
C GLY A 54 -3.61 -12.37 1.18
N VAL A 55 -2.51 -13.12 1.16
CA VAL A 55 -1.40 -12.90 0.23
C VAL A 55 -1.83 -13.09 -1.23
N ILE A 56 -2.68 -14.07 -1.55
CA ILE A 56 -3.21 -14.24 -2.92
C ILE A 56 -4.04 -13.02 -3.34
N ASN A 57 -4.85 -12.45 -2.45
CA ASN A 57 -5.60 -11.24 -2.77
C ASN A 57 -4.67 -10.04 -3.02
N LEU A 58 -3.62 -9.88 -2.21
CA LEU A 58 -2.59 -8.86 -2.45
C LEU A 58 -1.95 -9.04 -3.84
N VAL A 59 -1.60 -10.27 -4.23
CA VAL A 59 -1.07 -10.56 -5.58
C VAL A 59 -2.03 -10.08 -6.68
N VAL A 60 -3.33 -10.29 -6.52
CA VAL A 60 -4.34 -9.80 -7.48
C VAL A 60 -4.35 -8.27 -7.51
N VAL A 61 -4.40 -7.62 -6.34
CA VAL A 61 -4.42 -6.15 -6.23
C VAL A 61 -3.18 -5.52 -6.85
N HIS A 62 -1.99 -6.02 -6.54
CA HIS A 62 -0.73 -5.56 -7.13
C HIS A 62 -0.68 -5.81 -8.63
N SER A 63 -1.12 -6.99 -9.10
CA SER A 63 -1.16 -7.29 -10.54
C SER A 63 -2.02 -6.29 -11.30
N VAL A 64 -3.26 -6.04 -10.84
CA VAL A 64 -4.18 -5.11 -11.51
C VAL A 64 -3.61 -3.69 -11.53
N PHE A 65 -3.01 -3.23 -10.44
CA PHE A 65 -2.34 -1.93 -10.41
C PHE A 65 -1.16 -1.86 -11.39
N LEU A 66 -0.27 -2.85 -11.36
CA LEU A 66 0.92 -2.89 -12.22
C LEU A 66 0.60 -2.94 -13.71
N LEU A 67 -0.54 -3.51 -14.11
CA LEU A 67 -1.02 -3.44 -15.49
C LEU A 67 -1.29 -2.00 -15.95
N THR A 68 -1.61 -1.08 -15.04
CA THR A 68 -1.87 0.33 -15.38
C THR A 68 -0.62 1.21 -15.39
N VAL A 69 0.46 0.78 -14.73
CA VAL A 69 1.71 1.54 -14.59
C VAL A 69 2.39 1.87 -15.93
N PRO A 70 2.47 0.95 -16.93
CA PRO A 70 3.05 1.26 -18.24
C PRO A 70 2.39 2.46 -18.93
N PHE A 71 1.07 2.61 -18.81
CA PHE A 71 0.34 3.71 -19.43
C PHE A 71 0.67 5.05 -18.75
N ARG A 72 0.83 5.05 -17.42
CA ARG A 72 1.30 6.21 -16.68
C ARG A 72 2.76 6.57 -17.04
N LEU A 73 3.62 5.57 -17.25
CA LEU A 73 5.00 5.79 -17.73
C LEU A 73 5.03 6.40 -19.13
N VAL A 74 4.19 5.93 -20.07
CA VAL A 74 4.07 6.54 -21.41
C VAL A 74 3.69 8.01 -21.29
N TYR A 75 2.75 8.36 -20.41
CA TYR A 75 2.38 9.74 -20.16
C TYR A 75 3.55 10.57 -19.62
N LEU A 76 4.28 10.07 -18.62
CA LEU A 76 5.40 10.76 -18.01
C LEU A 76 6.56 11.01 -19.00
N VAL A 77 6.79 10.09 -19.94
CA VAL A 77 7.87 10.20 -20.95
C VAL A 77 7.45 11.02 -22.17
N ARG A 78 6.21 10.86 -22.62
CA ARG A 78 5.71 11.53 -23.85
C ARG A 78 5.02 12.86 -23.57
N HIS A 79 4.79 13.19 -22.30
CA HIS A 79 4.09 14.40 -21.83
C HIS A 79 2.71 14.61 -22.46
N LYS A 80 2.10 13.52 -22.95
CA LYS A 80 0.82 13.54 -23.65
C LYS A 80 0.10 12.22 -23.43
N TRP A 81 -1.20 12.30 -23.18
CA TRP A 81 -2.10 11.16 -23.08
C TRP A 81 -2.66 10.79 -24.46
N TYR A 82 -2.72 9.48 -24.76
CA TYR A 82 -3.14 8.97 -26.07
C TYR A 82 -4.31 7.98 -26.00
N PHE A 83 -4.75 7.59 -24.80
CA PHE A 83 -5.65 6.46 -24.60
C PHE A 83 -7.11 6.88 -24.30
N GLY A 84 -7.43 8.15 -24.52
CA GLY A 84 -8.75 8.73 -24.28
C GLY A 84 -9.07 9.01 -22.81
N LEU A 85 -10.02 9.93 -22.59
CA LEU A 85 -10.41 10.39 -21.25
C LEU A 85 -10.95 9.28 -20.34
N PRO A 86 -11.79 8.32 -20.78
CA PRO A 86 -12.29 7.27 -19.89
C PRO A 86 -11.18 6.42 -19.28
N PHE A 87 -10.16 6.07 -20.09
CA PHE A 87 -9.03 5.29 -19.59
C PHE A 87 -8.10 6.13 -18.70
N CYS A 88 -7.96 7.43 -18.97
CA CYS A 88 -7.25 8.35 -18.07
C CYS A 88 -7.88 8.35 -16.67
N LYS A 89 -9.22 8.44 -16.58
CA LYS A 89 -9.95 8.38 -15.30
C LYS A 89 -9.65 7.08 -14.56
N VAL A 90 -9.70 5.95 -15.26
CA VAL A 90 -9.39 4.64 -14.68
C VAL A 90 -7.96 4.62 -14.14
N VAL A 91 -6.95 4.89 -14.98
CA VAL A 91 -5.54 4.84 -14.58
C VAL A 91 -5.23 5.82 -13.45
N SER A 92 -5.88 6.98 -13.42
CA SER A 92 -5.73 7.94 -12.34
C SER A 92 -6.37 7.47 -11.03
N ALA A 93 -7.55 6.86 -11.08
CA ALA A 93 -8.24 6.30 -9.92
C ALA A 93 -7.54 5.05 -9.37
N MET A 94 -6.87 4.29 -10.23
CA MET A 94 -6.27 3.00 -9.87
C MET A 94 -5.26 3.08 -8.73
N LEU A 95 -4.56 4.20 -8.55
CA LEU A 95 -3.58 4.32 -7.47
C LEU A 95 -4.25 4.49 -6.10
N HIS A 96 -5.31 5.30 -6.01
CA HIS A 96 -6.14 5.36 -4.80
C HIS A 96 -6.82 4.01 -4.52
N ILE A 97 -7.39 3.37 -5.54
CA ILE A 97 -7.99 2.04 -5.42
C ILE A 97 -6.97 1.02 -4.90
N HIS A 98 -5.77 1.00 -5.48
CA HIS A 98 -4.66 0.14 -5.07
C HIS A 98 -4.27 0.37 -3.61
N MET A 99 -4.06 1.63 -3.21
CA MET A 99 -3.71 1.99 -1.84
C MET A 99 -4.78 1.51 -0.84
N TYR A 100 -6.06 1.81 -1.08
CA TYR A 100 -7.14 1.42 -0.16
C TYR A 100 -7.37 -0.09 -0.12
N LEU A 101 -7.31 -0.80 -1.26
CA LEU A 101 -7.41 -2.27 -1.28
C LEU A 101 -6.27 -2.91 -0.51
N THR A 102 -5.03 -2.50 -0.78
CA THR A 102 -3.84 -3.03 -0.13
C THR A 102 -3.91 -2.80 1.38
N PHE A 103 -4.32 -1.59 1.80
CA PHE A 103 -4.55 -1.27 3.21
C PHE A 103 -5.58 -2.19 3.86
N LEU A 104 -6.76 -2.36 3.25
CA LEU A 104 -7.82 -3.21 3.80
C LEU A 104 -7.40 -4.68 3.89
N PHE A 105 -6.66 -5.19 2.90
CA PHE A 105 -6.11 -6.55 2.97
C PHE A 105 -5.07 -6.69 4.08
N TYR A 106 -4.18 -5.71 4.28
CA TYR A 106 -3.26 -5.73 5.42
C TYR A 106 -3.99 -5.71 6.76
N VAL A 107 -5.00 -4.84 6.91
CA VAL A 107 -5.86 -4.80 8.11
C VAL A 107 -6.50 -6.16 8.35
N GLY A 108 -7.11 -6.77 7.32
CA GLY A 108 -7.73 -8.08 7.42
C GLY A 108 -6.75 -9.18 7.83
N ILE A 109 -5.55 -9.20 7.24
CA ILE A 109 -4.49 -10.16 7.59
C ILE A 109 -4.06 -9.98 9.06
N LEU A 110 -3.84 -8.74 9.51
CA LEU A 110 -3.43 -8.44 10.89
C LEU A 110 -4.51 -8.80 11.90
N VAL A 111 -5.76 -8.41 11.65
CA VAL A 111 -6.91 -8.74 12.52
C VAL A 111 -7.06 -10.25 12.66
N VAL A 112 -7.01 -11.00 11.57
CA VAL A 112 -7.10 -12.47 11.64
C VAL A 112 -5.96 -13.05 12.47
N ARG A 113 -4.74 -12.54 12.31
CA ARG A 113 -3.59 -13.02 13.09
C ARG A 113 -3.71 -12.67 14.57
N TYR A 114 -4.26 -11.51 14.92
CA TYR A 114 -4.53 -11.14 16.30
C TYR A 114 -5.61 -12.04 16.91
N LEU A 115 -6.70 -12.30 16.17
CA LEU A 115 -7.73 -13.23 16.61
C LEU A 115 -7.18 -14.64 16.85
N ILE A 116 -6.33 -15.14 15.96
CA ILE A 116 -5.66 -16.45 16.13
C ILE A 116 -4.77 -16.46 17.39
N PHE A 117 -4.07 -15.36 17.67
CA PHE A 117 -3.23 -15.22 18.85
C PHE A 117 -4.06 -15.27 20.16
N PHE A 118 -5.17 -14.52 20.22
CA PHE A 118 -6.01 -14.49 21.43
C PHE A 118 -6.87 -15.74 21.63
N LYS A 119 -7.38 -16.38 20.56
CA LYS A 119 -8.30 -17.51 20.66
C LYS A 119 -7.67 -18.87 21.00
N ARG A 120 -6.38 -18.95 21.38
CA ARG A 120 -5.68 -20.21 21.75
C ARG A 120 -6.12 -21.41 20.89
N ARG A 121 -5.79 -21.40 19.59
CA ARG A 121 -5.80 -22.54 18.65
C ARG A 121 -6.97 -23.55 18.66
N ASP A 122 -8.15 -23.23 19.22
CA ASP A 122 -9.19 -24.24 19.33
C ASP A 122 -10.31 -24.08 18.29
N LYS A 123 -10.42 -25.16 17.50
CA LYS A 123 -11.54 -25.67 16.68
C LYS A 123 -11.63 -25.23 15.21
N VAL A 124 -11.27 -26.21 14.37
CA VAL A 124 -11.57 -26.50 12.94
C VAL A 124 -11.02 -25.54 11.87
N GLU A 125 -9.96 -26.01 11.20
CA GLU A 125 -9.28 -25.36 10.07
C GLU A 125 -10.21 -25.01 8.89
N PHE A 126 -11.27 -25.79 8.68
CA PHE A 126 -12.24 -25.60 7.60
C PHE A 126 -13.06 -24.30 7.75
N TYR A 127 -13.66 -24.06 8.92
CA TYR A 127 -14.41 -22.83 9.17
C TYR A 127 -13.53 -21.59 9.03
N ARG A 128 -12.26 -21.68 9.44
CA ARG A 128 -11.29 -20.59 9.32
C ARG A 128 -11.05 -20.17 7.86
N LYS A 129 -10.98 -21.14 6.93
CA LYS A 129 -10.84 -20.86 5.49
C LYS A 129 -12.10 -20.20 4.93
N LEU A 130 -13.28 -20.69 5.30
CA LEU A 130 -14.55 -20.12 4.84
C LEU A 130 -14.74 -18.69 5.34
N HIS A 131 -14.46 -18.41 6.61
CA HIS A 131 -14.48 -17.05 7.16
C HIS A 131 -13.47 -16.13 6.48
N ALA A 132 -12.28 -16.62 6.13
CA ALA A 132 -11.28 -15.83 5.42
C ALA A 132 -11.71 -15.47 4.01
N VAL A 133 -12.29 -16.42 3.27
CA VAL A 133 -12.84 -16.19 1.94
C VAL A 133 -14.01 -15.21 2.03
N ALA A 134 -14.95 -15.42 2.95
CA ALA A 134 -16.09 -14.53 3.15
C ALA A 134 -15.65 -13.10 3.53
N ALA A 135 -14.69 -12.95 4.44
CA ALA A 135 -14.13 -11.64 4.80
C ALA A 135 -13.44 -10.98 3.61
N SER A 136 -12.68 -11.74 2.82
CA SER A 136 -12.03 -11.26 1.60
C SER A 136 -13.06 -10.79 0.56
N THR A 137 -14.11 -11.57 0.33
CA THR A 137 -15.21 -11.21 -0.58
C THR A 137 -15.92 -9.95 -0.09
N ALA A 138 -16.19 -9.84 1.22
CA ALA A 138 -16.78 -8.65 1.82
C ALA A 138 -15.88 -7.41 1.64
N THR A 139 -14.56 -7.54 1.80
CA THR A 139 -13.60 -6.45 1.54
C THR A 139 -13.65 -6.01 0.08
N TRP A 140 -13.64 -6.95 -0.87
CA TRP A 140 -13.77 -6.62 -2.30
C TRP A 140 -15.07 -5.88 -2.61
N VAL A 141 -16.20 -6.40 -2.12
CA VAL A 141 -17.52 -5.78 -2.32
C VAL A 141 -17.55 -4.39 -1.71
N LEU A 142 -17.05 -4.22 -0.48
CA LEU A 142 -16.99 -2.92 0.19
C LEU A 142 -16.23 -1.91 -0.66
N VAL A 143 -15.04 -2.25 -1.16
CA VAL A 143 -14.26 -1.33 -2.00
C VAL A 143 -14.95 -1.02 -3.32
N ILE A 144 -15.42 -2.04 -4.03
CA ILE A 144 -16.05 -1.88 -5.35
C ILE A 144 -17.31 -1.03 -5.26
N VAL A 145 -18.02 -1.08 -4.13
CA VAL A 145 -19.26 -0.33 -3.94
C VAL A 145 -19.00 1.07 -3.38
N THR A 146 -18.02 1.24 -2.48
CA THR A 146 -17.86 2.51 -1.73
C THR A 146 -16.74 3.40 -2.25
N ILE A 147 -15.68 2.83 -2.83
CA ILE A 147 -14.48 3.57 -3.22
C ILE A 147 -14.41 3.76 -4.73
N VAL A 148 -14.66 2.71 -5.50
CA VAL A 148 -14.55 2.75 -6.97
C VAL A 148 -15.55 3.71 -7.62
N PRO A 149 -16.86 3.75 -7.24
CA PRO A 149 -17.82 4.57 -7.95
C PRO A 149 -17.59 6.07 -7.75
N PRO A 150 -17.34 6.59 -6.53
CA PRO A 150 -16.97 8.00 -6.35
C PRO A 150 -15.71 8.37 -7.14
N LEU A 151 -14.70 7.51 -7.18
CA LEU A 151 -13.49 7.81 -7.94
C LEU A 151 -13.76 7.85 -9.45
N LEU A 152 -14.46 6.86 -10.01
CA LEU A 152 -14.70 6.83 -11.47
C LEU A 152 -15.70 7.89 -11.94
N THR A 153 -16.66 8.27 -11.11
CA THR A 153 -17.68 9.27 -11.45
C THR A 153 -17.21 10.71 -11.25
N GLN A 154 -16.40 10.97 -10.23
CA GLN A 154 -15.94 12.33 -9.93
C GLN A 154 -14.69 12.71 -10.73
N TYR A 155 -13.78 11.76 -11.03
CA TYR A 155 -12.61 12.09 -11.83
C TYR A 155 -13.03 12.60 -13.21
N GLY A 156 -12.59 13.80 -13.56
CA GLY A 156 -12.79 14.35 -14.89
C GLY A 156 -14.23 14.77 -15.17
N SER A 157 -14.97 15.24 -14.15
CA SER A 157 -16.42 15.47 -14.21
C SER A 157 -16.80 16.96 -14.26
N ARG A 158 -15.92 17.85 -13.80
CA ARG A 158 -16.20 19.29 -13.61
C ARG A 158 -15.21 20.23 -14.27
N GLY A 159 -13.96 19.83 -14.44
CA GLY A 159 -12.97 20.64 -15.17
C GLY A 159 -13.13 20.57 -16.69
N GLU A 160 -12.65 21.60 -17.39
CA GLU A 160 -12.42 21.55 -18.84
C GLU A 160 -11.15 20.74 -19.12
N TYR A 161 -11.29 19.43 -19.29
CA TYR A 161 -10.17 18.54 -19.52
C TYR A 161 -9.90 18.38 -21.01
N ASN A 162 -8.65 18.64 -21.41
CA ASN A 162 -8.17 18.33 -22.74
C ASN A 162 -7.81 16.84 -22.79
N ASP A 163 -8.24 16.13 -23.84
CA ASP A 163 -7.96 14.69 -24.04
C ASP A 163 -6.46 14.34 -24.06
N THR A 164 -5.60 15.35 -24.20
CA THR A 164 -4.15 15.21 -24.22
C THR A 164 -3.48 15.30 -22.84
N ARG A 165 -4.18 15.77 -21.80
CA ARG A 165 -3.67 15.88 -20.42
C ARG A 165 -4.41 14.93 -19.48
N CYS A 166 -3.66 14.32 -18.57
CA CYS A 166 -4.19 13.35 -17.61
C CYS A 166 -3.58 13.60 -16.22
N PHE A 167 -4.24 13.09 -15.17
CA PHE A 167 -3.82 13.21 -13.76
C PHE A 167 -3.94 14.62 -13.14
N GLU A 168 -4.66 15.55 -13.78
CA GLU A 168 -4.88 16.93 -13.29
C GLU A 168 -6.32 17.12 -12.75
N PHE A 169 -6.76 16.33 -11.77
CA PHE A 169 -8.15 16.33 -11.25
C PHE A 169 -8.40 17.20 -10.00
N GLN A 170 -7.66 18.29 -9.84
CA GLN A 170 -7.71 19.15 -8.64
C GLN A 170 -9.03 19.92 -8.49
N GLU A 171 -9.72 20.20 -9.60
CA GLU A 171 -11.01 20.92 -9.60
C GLU A 171 -12.11 20.14 -8.87
N GLU A 172 -12.09 18.82 -8.98
CA GLU A 172 -13.06 17.93 -8.31
C GLU A 172 -12.93 17.98 -6.78
N LEU A 173 -11.74 18.33 -6.28
CA LEU A 173 -11.47 18.49 -4.85
C LEU A 173 -12.07 19.79 -4.29
N LYS A 174 -12.68 20.67 -5.09
CA LYS A 174 -13.32 21.91 -4.59
C LYS A 174 -14.70 21.63 -3.95
N GLU A 175 -15.54 20.84 -4.60
CA GLU A 175 -15.97 19.54 -4.06
C GLU A 175 -16.32 19.45 -2.57
N LYS A 176 -17.35 20.12 -2.01
CA LYS A 176 -17.67 19.93 -0.57
C LYS A 176 -17.81 18.45 -0.17
N TYR A 177 -18.60 17.70 -0.93
CA TYR A 177 -18.80 16.26 -0.68
C TYR A 177 -17.49 15.46 -0.87
N VAL A 178 -16.73 15.74 -1.94
CA VAL A 178 -15.45 15.08 -2.24
C VAL A 178 -14.41 15.37 -1.14
N LYS A 179 -14.34 16.60 -0.63
CA LYS A 179 -13.50 16.98 0.50
C LYS A 179 -13.85 16.20 1.76
N VAL A 180 -15.15 16.13 2.10
CA VAL A 180 -15.62 15.36 3.27
C VAL A 180 -15.25 13.89 3.16
N LEU A 181 -15.45 13.27 1.98
CA LEU A 181 -15.05 11.88 1.76
C LEU A 181 -13.54 11.67 1.92
N ASN A 182 -12.70 12.53 1.34
CA ASN A 182 -11.25 12.40 1.46
C ASN A 182 -10.77 12.62 2.90
N TYR A 183 -11.37 13.58 3.61
CA TYR A 183 -11.09 13.83 5.03
C TYR A 183 -11.46 12.62 5.89
N ALA A 184 -12.68 12.10 5.73
CA ALA A 184 -13.16 10.92 6.44
C ALA A 184 -12.28 9.69 6.15
N ALA A 185 -11.92 9.46 4.88
CA ALA A 185 -11.05 8.35 4.50
C ALA A 185 -9.66 8.45 5.15
N ALA A 186 -9.04 9.63 5.14
CA ALA A 186 -7.73 9.84 5.76
C ALA A 186 -7.76 9.62 7.28
N VAL A 187 -8.76 10.17 7.97
CA VAL A 187 -8.95 10.00 9.42
C VAL A 187 -9.16 8.53 9.77
N VAL A 188 -10.00 7.82 9.03
CA VAL A 188 -10.27 6.39 9.25
C VAL A 188 -9.01 5.55 9.05
N VAL A 189 -8.24 5.80 7.98
CA VAL A 189 -6.98 5.06 7.73
C VAL A 189 -5.96 5.30 8.84
N ILE A 190 -5.81 6.55 9.29
CA ILE A 190 -4.89 6.90 10.39
C ILE A 190 -5.36 6.22 11.69
N ALA A 191 -6.64 6.33 12.05
CA ALA A 191 -7.19 5.75 13.27
C ALA A 191 -7.02 4.22 13.32
N ILE A 192 -7.33 3.52 12.22
CA ILE A 192 -7.15 2.07 12.11
C ILE A 192 -5.67 1.71 12.23
N THR A 193 -4.77 2.45 11.58
CA THR A 193 -3.32 2.19 11.65
C THR A 193 -2.80 2.31 13.07
N LEU A 194 -3.19 3.37 13.79
CA LEU A 194 -2.80 3.59 15.19
C LEU A 194 -3.35 2.48 16.10
N ALA A 195 -4.60 2.07 15.89
CA ALA A 195 -5.20 0.96 16.64
C ALA A 195 -4.44 -0.35 16.40
N LEU A 196 -4.13 -0.70 15.14
CA LEU A 196 -3.37 -1.90 14.80
C LEU A 196 -1.97 -1.91 15.42
N LEU A 197 -1.29 -0.76 15.43
CA LEU A 197 0.01 -0.59 16.06
C LEU A 197 -0.08 -0.77 17.59
N ALA A 198 -1.05 -0.13 18.23
CA ALA A 198 -1.27 -0.25 19.68
C ALA A 198 -1.55 -1.71 20.08
N PHE A 199 -2.40 -2.42 19.33
CA PHE A 199 -2.65 -3.85 19.53
C PHE A 199 -1.38 -4.70 19.34
N GLN A 200 -0.57 -4.42 18.31
CA GLN A 200 0.68 -5.15 18.09
C GLN A 200 1.67 -4.94 19.24
N VAL A 201 1.85 -3.70 19.69
CA VAL A 201 2.73 -3.37 20.83
C VAL A 201 2.24 -4.07 22.09
N PHE A 202 0.92 -4.06 22.35
CA PHE A 202 0.33 -4.78 23.47
C PHE A 202 0.61 -6.30 23.41
N ILE A 203 0.46 -6.92 22.23
CA ILE A 203 0.75 -8.35 22.03
C ILE A 203 2.25 -8.64 22.28
N VAL A 204 3.15 -7.82 21.74
CA VAL A 204 4.60 -7.99 21.91
C VAL A 204 4.99 -7.84 23.38
N VAL A 205 4.49 -6.81 24.06
CA VAL A 205 4.77 -6.57 25.49
C VAL A 205 4.19 -7.67 26.37
N SER A 206 2.95 -8.10 26.13
CA SER A 206 2.30 -9.17 26.92
C SER A 206 2.95 -10.54 26.71
N THR A 207 3.50 -10.80 25.53
CA THR A 207 4.26 -12.02 25.22
C THR A 207 5.68 -11.93 25.79
N GLY A 208 6.34 -10.77 25.68
CA GLY A 208 7.66 -10.49 26.26
C GLY A 208 7.68 -10.64 27.79
N LYS A 209 6.61 -10.24 28.47
CA LYS A 209 6.43 -10.49 29.92
C LYS A 209 6.25 -11.97 30.28
N LYS A 210 5.87 -12.83 29.32
CA LYS A 210 5.70 -14.29 29.48
C LYS A 210 6.89 -15.11 28.97
N LEU A 211 7.98 -14.44 28.57
CA LEU A 211 9.14 -15.00 27.88
C LEU A 211 10.14 -15.71 28.82
N ALA A 212 9.67 -16.77 29.49
CA ALA A 212 10.52 -17.72 30.23
C ALA A 212 10.49 -19.14 29.62
N ARG A 213 9.85 -19.36 28.46
CA ARG A 213 9.71 -20.70 27.84
C ARG A 213 10.23 -20.72 26.40
N ALA A 214 11.43 -21.27 26.24
CA ALA A 214 12.38 -21.04 25.15
C ALA A 214 12.07 -21.68 23.77
N ARG A 215 10.95 -22.41 23.57
CA ARG A 215 10.69 -23.11 22.28
C ARG A 215 9.46 -22.63 21.51
N LEU A 216 8.38 -22.26 22.19
CA LEU A 216 7.19 -21.60 21.60
C LEU A 216 7.49 -20.15 21.21
N ALA A 217 8.39 -19.49 21.96
CA ALA A 217 8.86 -18.14 21.71
C ALA A 217 9.43 -17.95 20.29
N HIS A 218 10.16 -18.94 19.75
CA HIS A 218 10.77 -18.81 18.43
C HIS A 218 9.72 -18.78 17.31
N GLN A 219 8.74 -19.70 17.31
CA GLN A 219 7.69 -19.72 16.30
C GLN A 219 6.74 -18.51 16.41
N GLU A 220 6.44 -18.07 17.62
CA GLU A 220 5.63 -16.87 17.86
C GLU A 220 6.38 -15.59 17.46
N PHE A 221 7.68 -15.48 17.76
CA PHE A 221 8.53 -14.35 17.35
C PHE A 221 8.54 -14.15 15.83
N TRP A 222 8.72 -15.23 15.06
CA TRP A 222 8.67 -15.15 13.59
C TRP A 222 7.30 -14.74 13.05
N ALA A 223 6.20 -15.11 13.73
CA ALA A 223 4.87 -14.67 13.36
C ALA A 223 4.66 -13.18 13.67
N GLN A 224 5.17 -12.71 14.82
CA GLN A 224 5.11 -11.29 15.22
C GLN A 224 5.99 -10.40 14.33
N LEU A 225 7.18 -10.87 13.93
CA LEU A 225 8.05 -10.14 13.00
C LEU A 225 7.35 -9.91 11.65
N LYS A 226 6.63 -10.92 11.14
CA LYS A 226 5.84 -10.76 9.91
C LYS A 226 4.70 -9.75 10.07
N ASN A 227 4.06 -9.65 11.25
CA ASN A 227 3.06 -8.61 11.51
C ASN A 227 3.70 -7.22 11.53
N LEU A 228 4.88 -7.10 12.13
CA LEU A 228 5.64 -5.87 12.18
C LEU A 228 6.06 -5.39 10.79
N VAL A 229 6.38 -6.31 9.86
CA VAL A 229 6.63 -5.97 8.46
C VAL A 229 5.40 -5.34 7.81
N PHE A 230 4.21 -5.94 7.94
CA PHE A 230 2.97 -5.35 7.39
C PHE A 230 2.69 -3.96 7.96
N ILE A 231 2.83 -3.80 9.27
CA ILE A 231 2.63 -2.50 9.95
C ILE A 231 3.69 -1.49 9.51
N GLY A 232 4.93 -1.93 9.36
CA GLY A 232 6.02 -1.11 8.83
C GLY A 232 5.72 -0.59 7.43
N VAL A 233 5.21 -1.44 6.53
CA VAL A 233 4.79 -1.03 5.18
C VAL A 233 3.63 -0.03 5.24
N ILE A 234 2.62 -0.25 6.09
CA ILE A 234 1.53 0.73 6.27
C ILE A 234 2.09 2.09 6.72
N PHE A 235 2.98 2.06 7.71
CA PHE A 235 3.54 3.26 8.30
C PHE A 235 4.42 4.04 7.32
N THR A 236 5.24 3.35 6.52
CA THR A 236 6.15 4.00 5.58
C THR A 236 5.48 4.40 4.26
N CYS A 237 4.55 3.58 3.75
CA CYS A 237 3.97 3.77 2.42
C CYS A 237 2.64 4.54 2.46
N PHE A 238 1.82 4.40 3.50
CA PHE A 238 0.45 4.93 3.49
C PHE A 238 0.26 6.15 4.40
N LEU A 239 0.79 6.14 5.62
CA LEU A 239 0.60 7.25 6.55
C LEU A 239 1.12 8.60 6.04
N PRO A 240 2.31 8.71 5.41
CA PRO A 240 2.83 10.01 4.96
C PRO A 240 1.87 10.70 4.00
N TYR A 241 1.27 9.91 3.10
CA TYR A 241 0.26 10.41 2.18
C TYR A 241 -1.03 10.84 2.89
N GLN A 242 -1.53 10.08 3.88
CA GLN A 242 -2.76 10.49 4.59
C GLN A 242 -2.56 11.80 5.36
N PHE A 243 -1.43 11.98 6.05
CA PHE A 243 -1.11 13.23 6.72
C PHE A 243 -0.98 14.39 5.73
N PHE A 244 -0.24 14.19 4.64
CA PHE A 244 -0.10 15.22 3.62
C PHE A 244 -1.43 15.55 2.95
N ARG A 245 -2.30 14.55 2.75
CA ARG A 245 -3.63 14.76 2.16
C ARG A 245 -4.52 15.60 3.05
N LEU A 246 -4.49 15.39 4.37
CA LEU A 246 -5.21 16.25 5.32
C LEU A 246 -4.72 17.69 5.26
N TYR A 247 -3.40 17.89 5.24
CA TYR A 247 -2.78 19.20 5.07
C TYR A 247 -3.20 19.85 3.74
N TYR A 248 -3.11 19.12 2.63
CA TYR A 248 -3.46 19.57 1.29
C TYR A 248 -4.94 19.99 1.17
N LEU A 249 -5.85 19.34 1.89
CA LEU A 249 -7.28 19.68 1.89
C LEU A 249 -7.60 20.94 2.70
N GLN A 250 -6.76 21.28 3.68
CA GLN A 250 -6.92 22.45 4.55
C GLN A 250 -6.34 23.72 3.93
N GLU A 251 -5.26 23.60 3.17
CA GLU A 251 -4.69 24.69 2.39
C GLU A 251 -5.69 25.14 1.31
N HIS A 252 -5.99 26.43 1.25
CA HIS A 252 -6.90 26.96 0.24
C HIS A 252 -6.31 26.72 -1.15
N THR A 253 -7.16 26.22 -2.06
CA THR A 253 -6.80 25.59 -3.34
C THR A 253 -5.58 26.21 -4.03
N PRO A 254 -4.56 25.39 -4.38
CA PRO A 254 -3.36 25.89 -5.03
C PRO A 254 -3.67 26.58 -6.37
N LYS A 255 -2.97 27.69 -6.64
CA LYS A 255 -3.07 28.45 -7.90
C LYS A 255 -2.35 27.68 -9.02
N GLY A 256 -3.08 26.82 -9.72
CA GLY A 256 -2.65 26.19 -10.97
C GLY A 256 -1.97 24.81 -10.85
N PRO A 257 -1.80 24.10 -11.97
CA PRO A 257 -1.34 22.70 -12.02
C PRO A 257 0.12 22.49 -11.60
N CYS A 258 0.97 23.52 -11.70
CA CYS A 258 2.40 23.44 -11.35
C CYS A 258 2.73 23.93 -9.94
N HIS A 259 1.74 24.02 -9.05
CA HIS A 259 1.99 24.42 -7.68
C HIS A 259 2.74 23.32 -6.90
N PRO A 260 3.74 23.65 -6.04
CA PRO A 260 4.52 22.65 -5.30
C PRO A 260 3.66 21.64 -4.52
N ASN A 261 2.59 22.11 -3.86
CA ASN A 261 1.68 21.24 -3.11
C ASN A 261 0.96 20.18 -3.98
N VAL A 262 0.67 20.49 -5.25
CA VAL A 262 0.08 19.53 -6.20
C VAL A 262 1.10 18.43 -6.50
N TYR A 263 2.35 18.84 -6.76
CA TYR A 263 3.44 17.90 -6.97
C TYR A 263 3.66 17.01 -5.74
N TYR A 264 3.76 17.58 -4.54
CA TYR A 264 3.96 16.80 -3.32
C TYR A 264 2.81 15.82 -3.07
N ASN A 265 1.56 16.22 -3.34
CA ASN A 265 0.42 15.30 -3.24
C ASN A 265 0.60 14.09 -4.16
N GLU A 266 0.92 14.31 -5.44
CA GLU A 266 1.18 13.23 -6.39
C GLU A 266 2.41 12.39 -6.03
N MET A 267 3.45 13.00 -5.47
CA MET A 267 4.64 12.31 -5.02
C MET A 267 4.34 11.37 -3.85
N PHE A 268 3.70 11.87 -2.79
CA PHE A 268 3.30 11.03 -1.65
C PHE A 268 2.31 9.95 -2.04
N LEU A 269 1.37 10.26 -2.93
CA LEU A 269 0.46 9.29 -3.50
C LEU A 269 1.24 8.19 -4.24
N SER A 270 2.20 8.57 -5.08
CA SER A 270 3.05 7.63 -5.83
C SER A 270 3.92 6.76 -4.91
N VAL A 271 4.42 7.30 -3.80
CA VAL A 271 5.17 6.54 -2.78
C VAL A 271 4.34 5.38 -2.21
N THR A 272 3.01 5.49 -2.15
CA THR A 272 2.16 4.36 -1.70
C THR A 272 2.31 3.12 -2.58
N ALA A 273 2.69 3.28 -3.85
CA ALA A 273 2.92 2.19 -4.80
C ALA A 273 4.18 1.37 -4.47
N VAL A 274 5.11 1.90 -3.67
CA VAL A 274 6.27 1.15 -3.14
C VAL A 274 5.83 -0.04 -2.29
N SER A 275 4.58 -0.03 -1.79
CA SER A 275 3.99 -1.20 -1.14
C SER A 275 4.02 -2.46 -2.03
N CYS A 276 4.13 -2.36 -3.36
CA CYS A 276 4.27 -3.54 -4.24
C CYS A 276 5.56 -4.35 -4.04
N PHE A 277 6.55 -3.80 -3.34
CA PHE A 277 7.77 -4.53 -2.95
C PHE A 277 7.53 -5.47 -1.76
N ASP A 278 6.38 -5.40 -1.09
CA ASP A 278 6.03 -6.26 0.03
C ASP A 278 6.12 -7.74 -0.34
N LEU A 279 5.63 -8.14 -1.52
CA LEU A 279 5.65 -9.52 -2.01
C LEU A 279 7.08 -10.05 -2.18
N LEU A 280 8.02 -9.19 -2.62
CA LEU A 280 9.45 -9.53 -2.64
C LEU A 280 9.96 -9.76 -1.22
N LEU A 281 9.66 -8.86 -0.29
CA LEU A 281 10.07 -8.99 1.11
C LEU A 281 9.48 -10.26 1.74
N PHE A 282 8.25 -10.65 1.40
CA PHE A 282 7.64 -11.90 1.84
C PHE A 282 8.31 -13.12 1.25
N GLY A 283 8.62 -13.09 -0.05
CA GLY A 283 9.31 -14.18 -0.73
C GLY A 283 10.71 -14.43 -0.14
N LEU A 284 11.47 -13.35 0.05
CA LEU A 284 12.81 -13.38 0.65
C LEU A 284 12.75 -13.77 2.14
N GLY A 285 11.82 -13.21 2.92
CA GLY A 285 11.64 -13.51 4.34
C GLY A 285 11.13 -14.94 4.62
N GLY A 286 10.58 -15.61 3.60
CA GLY A 286 10.26 -17.04 3.62
C GLY A 286 11.48 -17.94 3.37
N SER A 287 12.52 -17.42 2.71
CA SER A 287 13.75 -18.15 2.40
C SER A 287 14.61 -18.38 3.66
N ARG A 288 15.37 -19.49 3.70
CA ARG A 288 16.24 -19.84 4.84
C ARG A 288 17.29 -18.77 5.16
N TRP A 289 17.61 -17.91 4.19
CA TRP A 289 18.68 -16.90 4.28
C TRP A 289 18.38 -15.79 5.31
N LEU A 290 17.19 -15.18 5.28
CA LEU A 290 16.79 -14.20 6.32
C LEU A 290 16.54 -14.85 7.68
N LYS A 291 16.14 -16.13 7.70
CA LYS A 291 16.08 -16.92 8.95
C LYS A 291 17.45 -17.07 9.60
N GLN A 292 18.51 -17.19 8.80
CA GLN A 292 19.90 -17.23 9.25
C GLN A 292 20.35 -15.84 9.72
N SER A 293 20.27 -14.80 8.86
CA SER A 293 20.77 -13.46 9.21
C SER A 293 20.07 -12.79 10.40
N VAL A 294 18.78 -13.06 10.63
CA VAL A 294 18.08 -12.54 11.82
C VAL A 294 18.28 -13.43 13.05
N SER A 295 18.62 -14.73 12.88
CA SER A 295 19.11 -15.57 13.98
C SER A 295 20.44 -15.08 14.53
N ASP A 296 21.24 -14.40 13.70
CA ASP A 296 22.55 -13.88 14.08
C ASP A 296 22.49 -12.49 14.74
N LEU A 297 21.34 -11.79 14.64
CA LEU A 297 21.17 -10.43 15.17
C LEU A 297 21.09 -10.38 16.72
N PRO A 298 20.41 -11.30 17.42
CA PRO A 298 20.46 -11.38 18.89
C PRO A 298 21.86 -11.73 19.40
N SER A 299 22.63 -12.51 18.64
CA SER A 299 24.00 -12.93 18.98
C SER A 299 24.96 -11.74 19.08
N CYS A 300 24.74 -10.69 18.29
CA CYS A 300 25.52 -9.45 18.33
C CYS A 300 25.12 -8.49 19.47
N LEU A 301 23.88 -8.58 19.96
CA LEU A 301 23.38 -7.74 21.07
C LEU A 301 23.75 -8.31 22.46
N SER A 302 24.13 -9.59 22.54
CA SER A 302 24.59 -10.24 23.78
C SER A 302 26.12 -10.33 23.90
N CYS A 303 26.87 -9.33 23.42
CA CYS A 303 28.27 -9.15 23.79
C CYS A 303 28.39 -8.52 25.19
N CYS A 304 28.13 -9.32 26.24
CA CYS A 304 28.64 -9.05 27.58
C CYS A 304 29.78 -10.05 27.89
N PRO A 305 30.94 -9.57 28.37
CA PRO A 305 32.11 -10.43 28.59
C PRO A 305 31.88 -11.38 29.76
N CYS A 306 32.23 -12.66 29.58
CA CYS A 306 32.29 -13.65 30.63
C CYS A 306 33.22 -13.19 31.76
N ARG A 307 32.66 -12.98 32.96
CA ARG A 307 33.44 -12.85 34.20
C ARG A 307 34.01 -14.23 34.54
N ALA A 308 35.33 -14.38 34.40
CA ALA A 308 36.06 -15.55 34.86
C ALA A 308 35.90 -15.70 36.39
N LYS A 309 35.52 -16.90 36.84
CA LYS A 309 35.69 -17.36 38.21
C LYS A 309 37.06 -18.01 38.31
N ILE A 310 37.96 -17.43 39.09
CA ILE A 310 38.95 -18.13 39.91
C ILE A 310 38.89 -17.46 41.28
#